data_AF-A0A0G0NK60-F1
#
_entry.id   AF-A0A0G0NK60-F1
#
_cell.length_a   1.000
_cell.length_b   1.000
_cell.length_c   1.000
_cell.angle_alpha   90.00
_cell.angle_beta   90.00
_cell.angle_gamma   90.00
#
_symmetry.space_group_name_H-M   'P 1'
#
loop_
_entity.id
_entity.type
_entity.pdbx_description
1 polymer ?
#
loop_
_entity_poly.entity_id
_entity_poly.type
_entity_poly.pdbx_seq_one_letter_code
_entity_poly.pdbx_strand_id
1 'polypeptide(L)' 'MERPIQGWTHPELREGEVYSHNTTSALASSQRWATARVGEVAYMIGGKPFQLDSGADLYPVFVQRSEIEAAGETIPDWI' A
#
# COMPACT_ATOMS: atom_id res chain seq x y z
N MET A 1 -15.62 -9.49 19.00
CA MET A 1 -15.24 -9.90 17.63
C MET A 1 -14.74 -8.65 16.94
N GLU A 2 -13.42 -8.50 16.85
CA GLU A 2 -12.79 -7.41 16.11
C GLU A 2 -13.13 -7.64 14.63
N ARG A 3 -13.87 -6.71 14.04
CA ARG A 3 -14.17 -6.76 12.61
C ARG A 3 -12.86 -6.41 11.89
N PRO A 4 -12.48 -7.14 10.83
CA PRO A 4 -11.31 -6.76 10.05
C PRO A 4 -11.52 -5.33 9.57
N ILE A 5 -10.51 -4.48 9.79
CA ILE A 5 -10.44 -3.12 9.27
C ILE A 5 -10.66 -3.25 7.77
N GLN A 6 -11.82 -2.76 7.30
CA GLN A 6 -12.26 -2.94 5.93
C GLN A 6 -11.57 -1.91 5.04
N GLY A 7 -10.24 -1.99 5.06
CA GLY A 7 -9.38 -1.09 4.35
C GLY A 7 -8.94 -1.62 3.05
N TRP A 8 -9.80 -1.38 2.05
CA TRP A 8 -9.49 -1.53 0.64
C TRP A 8 -8.69 -2.81 0.41
N THR A 9 -9.38 -3.95 0.45
CA THR A 9 -8.82 -5.25 0.07
C THR A 9 -8.30 -5.16 -1.36
N HIS A 10 -7.03 -4.82 -1.53
CA HIS A 10 -6.36 -4.98 -2.79
C HIS A 10 -6.30 -6.49 -3.07
N PRO A 11 -6.62 -6.96 -4.28
CA PRO A 11 -6.66 -8.41 -4.56
C PRO A 11 -5.32 -9.11 -4.30
N GLU A 12 -4.23 -8.35 -4.27
CA GLU A 12 -2.88 -8.83 -4.02
C GLU A 12 -2.39 -8.65 -2.58
N LEU A 13 -3.19 -8.10 -1.67
CA LEU A 13 -2.83 -7.91 -0.26
C LEU A 13 -2.80 -9.28 0.45
N ARG A 14 -1.70 -9.58 1.15
CA ARG A 14 -1.53 -10.83 1.91
C ARG A 14 -1.74 -10.60 3.39
N GLU A 15 -1.92 -11.69 4.12
CA GLU A 15 -2.05 -11.66 5.58
C GLU A 15 -0.81 -11.04 6.23
N GLY A 16 -1.02 -10.06 7.12
CA GLY A 16 0.05 -9.34 7.82
C GLY A 16 0.67 -8.18 7.04
N GLU A 17 0.37 -8.05 5.75
CA GLU A 17 0.78 -6.90 4.96
C GLU A 17 -0.15 -5.71 5.19
N VAL A 18 0.41 -4.51 5.10
CA VAL A 18 -0.29 -3.24 5.03
C VAL A 18 0.17 -2.48 3.79
N TYR A 19 -0.68 -1.56 3.34
CA TYR A 19 -0.32 -0.66 2.25
C TYR A 19 0.58 0.46 2.77
N SER A 20 1.78 0.57 2.19
CA SER A 20 2.64 1.73 2.40
C SER A 20 2.18 2.84 1.46
N HIS A 21 1.25 3.68 1.94
CA HIS A 21 0.86 4.92 1.26
C HIS A 21 2.12 5.75 1.03
N ASN A 22 2.54 5.86 -0.23
CA ASN A 22 3.55 6.83 -0.57
C ASN A 22 3.12 7.59 -1.81
N THR A 23 2.93 8.88 -1.61
CA THR A 23 2.93 9.89 -2.66
C THR A 23 4.30 10.04 -3.32
N THR A 24 5.33 9.35 -2.80
CA THR A 24 6.63 9.15 -3.47
C THR A 24 6.58 7.86 -4.29
N SER A 25 7.26 7.84 -5.44
CA SER A 25 7.22 6.75 -6.43
C SER A 25 7.27 5.35 -5.79
N ALA A 26 6.52 4.38 -6.34
CA ALA A 26 6.47 3.00 -5.86
C ALA A 26 7.87 2.40 -5.60
N LEU A 27 8.85 2.79 -6.43
CA LEU A 27 10.25 2.42 -6.29
C LEU A 27 10.88 2.95 -4.97
N ALA A 28 10.69 4.22 -4.64
CA ALA A 28 11.25 4.82 -3.43
C ALA A 28 10.66 4.19 -2.15
N SER A 29 9.36 3.87 -2.17
CA SER A 29 8.69 3.15 -1.07
C SER A 29 9.22 1.74 -0.89
N SER A 30 9.48 1.04 -2.01
CA SER A 30 10.01 -0.31 -1.97
C SER A 30 11.43 -0.40 -1.42
N GLN A 31 12.23 0.65 -1.57
CA GLN A 31 13.59 0.71 -1.03
C GLN A 31 13.63 0.97 0.48
N ARG A 32 12.55 1.51 1.06
CA ARG A 32 12.48 1.84 2.48
C ARG A 32 12.28 0.62 3.37
N TRP A 33 11.54 -0.38 2.90
CA TRP A 33 11.10 -1.52 3.70
C TRP A 33 11.67 -2.83 3.19
N ALA A 34 12.14 -3.70 4.08
CA ALA A 34 12.81 -4.93 3.70
C ALA A 34 11.84 -5.94 3.05
N THR A 35 10.59 -5.97 3.50
CA THR A 35 9.53 -6.84 2.96
C THR A 35 8.71 -6.20 1.86
N ALA A 36 9.10 -5.02 1.36
CA ALA A 36 8.32 -4.32 0.36
C ALA A 36 8.11 -5.16 -0.91
N ARG A 37 6.86 -5.17 -1.37
CA ARG A 37 6.45 -5.82 -2.62
C ARG A 37 5.54 -4.90 -3.41
N VAL A 38 5.90 -4.61 -4.65
CA VAL A 38 5.05 -3.87 -5.59
C VAL A 38 3.95 -4.79 -6.12
N GLY A 39 2.71 -4.33 -6.12
CA GLY A 39 1.59 -5.03 -6.75
C GLY A 39 1.64 -4.95 -8.28
N GLU A 40 1.09 -5.95 -8.95
CA GLU A 40 0.94 -5.99 -10.41
C GLU A 40 -0.33 -5.28 -10.88
N VAL A 41 -1.30 -5.08 -10.00
CA VAL A 41 -2.55 -4.38 -10.28
C VAL A 41 -2.43 -2.94 -9.80
N ALA A 42 -2.65 -1.98 -10.71
CA ALA A 42 -2.68 -0.57 -10.38
C ALA A 42 -3.89 -0.23 -9.50
N TYR A 43 -3.77 0.81 -8.69
CA TYR A 43 -4.89 1.34 -7.92
C TYR A 43 -5.97 1.86 -8.87
N MET A 44 -7.24 1.55 -8.59
CA MET A 44 -8.34 1.90 -9.48
C MET A 44 -9.29 2.91 -8.81
N ILE A 45 -9.58 4.04 -9.46
CA ILE A 45 -10.60 5.01 -9.04
C ILE A 45 -11.61 5.19 -10.18
N GLY A 46 -12.90 4.97 -9.91
CA GLY A 46 -13.95 5.13 -10.92
C GLY A 46 -13.79 4.20 -12.13
N GLY A 47 -13.16 3.03 -11.94
CA GLY A 47 -12.94 2.03 -13.00
C GLY A 47 -11.73 2.31 -13.91
N LYS A 48 -10.88 3.28 -13.57
CA LYS A 48 -9.64 3.57 -14.30
C LYS A 48 -8.43 3.50 -13.36
N PRO A 49 -7.23 3.17 -13.87
CA PRO A 49 -5.99 3.30 -13.10
C PRO A 49 -5.85 4.72 -12.57
N PHE A 50 -5.54 4.84 -11.29
CA PHE A 50 -5.19 6.10 -10.67
C PHE A 50 -3.82 6.51 -11.19
N GLN A 51 -3.76 7.71 -11.76
CA GLN A 51 -2.54 8.28 -12.29
C GLN A 51 -2.22 9.53 -11.48
N LEU A 52 -0.95 9.69 -11.11
CA LEU A 52 -0.44 10.97 -10.61
C LEU A 52 -0.35 11.97 -11.77
N ASP A 53 -0.10 13.25 -11.48
CA ASP A 53 0.00 14.33 -12.49
C ASP A 53 1.02 14.05 -13.62
N SER A 54 1.94 13.10 -13.41
CA SER A 54 2.91 12.63 -14.41
C SER A 54 2.32 11.66 -15.45
N GLY A 55 1.06 11.24 -15.32
CA GLY A 55 0.39 10.30 -16.21
C GLY A 55 0.81 8.84 -16.04
N ALA A 56 1.62 8.53 -15.03
CA ALA A 56 2.02 7.16 -14.70
C ALA A 56 1.00 6.50 -13.77
N ASP A 57 0.66 5.25 -14.05
CA ASP A 57 -0.21 4.44 -13.20
C ASP A 57 0.43 4.22 -11.82
N LEU A 58 -0.38 4.36 -10.76
CA LEU A 58 0.06 4.12 -9.40
C LEU A 58 -0.15 2.64 -9.03
N TYR A 59 0.94 1.96 -8.69
CA TYR A 59 0.91 0.59 -8.18
C TYR A 59 1.09 0.60 -6.66
N PRO A 60 0.33 -0.23 -5.91
CA PRO A 60 0.46 -0.30 -4.47
C PRO A 60 1.78 -0.97 -4.06
N VAL A 61 2.27 -0.60 -2.87
CA VAL A 61 3.40 -1.27 -2.23
C VAL A 61 2.94 -1.88 -0.93
N PHE A 62 3.05 -3.19 -0.82
CA PHE A 62 2.71 -3.97 0.36
C PHE A 62 3.94 -4.17 1.23
N VAL A 63 3.78 -4.00 2.54
CA VAL A 63 4.87 -4.07 3.53
C VAL A 63 4.35 -4.80 4.76
N GLN A 64 5.18 -5.58 5.44
CA GLN A 64 4.77 -6.21 6.70
C GLN A 64 4.45 -5.15 7.76
N ARG A 65 3.28 -5.29 8.39
CA ARG A 65 2.81 -4.43 9.49
C ARG A 65 3.87 -4.22 10.57
N SER A 66 4.58 -5.29 10.93
CA SER A 66 5.63 -5.28 11.94
C SER A 66 6.79 -4.34 11.62
N GLU A 67 7.11 -4.11 10.34
CA GLU A 67 8.17 -3.17 9.95
C GLU A 67 7.73 -1.71 10.13
N ILE A 68 6.49 -1.41 9.75
CA ILE A 68 5.92 -0.06 9.93
C ILE A 68 5.83 0.27 11.43
N GLU A 69 5.33 -0.67 12.23
CA GLU A 69 5.23 -0.52 13.68
C GLU A 69 6.61 -0.39 14.34
N ALA A 70 7.60 -1.17 13.92
CA ALA A 70 8.98 -1.07 14.43
C ALA A 70 9.65 0.27 14.10
N ALA A 71 9.29 0.89 12.96
CA ALA A 71 9.73 2.23 12.61
C ALA A 71 9.03 3.34 13.41
N GLY A 72 8.04 3.00 14.25
CA GLY A 72 7.24 3.96 15.01
C GLY A 72 6.29 4.77 14.12
N GLU A 73 5.99 4.28 12.92
CA GLU A 73 5.09 4.95 12.00
C GLU A 73 3.64 4.60 12.30
N THR A 74 2.77 5.61 12.20
CA THR A 74 1.33 5.39 12.37
C THR A 74 0.79 4.73 11.11
N ILE A 75 0.22 3.54 11.28
CA ILE A 75 -0.63 2.94 10.24
C ILE A 75 -1.99 3.61 10.38
N PRO A 76 -2.44 4.44 9.42
CA PRO A 76 -3.77 5.03 9.51
C PRO A 76 -4.82 3.93 9.54
N ASP A 77 -5.57 3.83 10.64
CA ASP A 77 -6.66 2.87 10.87
C ASP A 77 -7.90 3.11 9.98
N TRP A 78 -7.88 4.17 9.19
CA TRP A 78 -8.98 4.64 8.37
C TRP A 78 -8.55 4.58 6.92
N ILE A 79 -8.69 3.38 6.39
CA ILE A 79 -8.98 3.02 5.02
C ILE A 79 -9.87 1.82 5.15
#